data_AF-A0A835RQ34-F1
#
_entry.id   AF-A0A835RQ34-F1
#
_cell.length_a   1.000
_cell.length_b   1.000
_cell.length_c   1.000
_cell.angle_alpha   90.00
_cell.angle_beta   90.00
_cell.angle_gamma   90.00
#
_symmetry.space_group_name_H-M   'P 1'
#
loop_
_entity.id
_entity.type
_entity.pdbx_description
1 polymer ?
#
loop_
_entity_poly.entity_id
_entity_poly.type
_entity_poly.pdbx_seq_one_letter_code
_entity_poly.pdbx_strand_id
1 'polypeptide(L)'
;MPMPGLQFLSLCVSALVFVALQVSTAVSNSSATYPDFETLQKQIEYQFHSVDLLRQAMTHPSYSIENNHALSLLGLHAIESAAALRLLSTDRVATAADVEAQIKKITSKDACVSGAKGLLLEKLVRVARGPTPHCRP
;
A
#
# COMPACT_ATOMS: atom_id res chain seq x y z
N MET A 1 -17.64 -10.15 37.15
CA MET A 1 -16.49 -9.36 36.64
C MET A 1 -16.34 -9.68 35.16
N PRO A 2 -16.63 -8.75 34.23
CA PRO A 2 -16.50 -9.01 32.80
C PRO A 2 -15.02 -9.14 32.43
N MET A 3 -14.67 -10.19 31.69
CA MET A 3 -13.29 -10.43 31.27
C MET A 3 -12.90 -9.45 30.15
N PRO A 4 -11.81 -8.67 30.30
CA PRO A 4 -11.43 -7.63 29.34
C PRO A 4 -11.14 -8.16 27.93
N GLY A 5 -10.74 -9.44 27.80
CA GLY A 5 -10.44 -10.05 26.51
C GLY A 5 -11.63 -10.16 25.54
N LEU A 6 -12.86 -10.28 26.06
CA LEU A 6 -14.05 -10.43 25.21
C LEU A 6 -14.47 -9.09 24.57
N GLN A 7 -14.20 -7.98 25.25
CA GLN A 7 -14.48 -6.64 24.71
C GLN A 7 -13.49 -6.24 23.61
N PHE A 8 -12.21 -6.61 23.75
CA PHE A 8 -11.19 -6.40 22.71
C PHE A 8 -11.51 -7.17 21.43
N LEU A 9 -11.90 -8.45 21.55
CA LEU A 9 -12.29 -9.26 20.40
C LEU A 9 -13.53 -8.67 19.69
N SER A 10 -14.52 -8.22 20.47
CA SER A 10 -15.72 -7.57 19.91
C SER A 10 -15.40 -6.28 19.17
N LEU A 11 -14.48 -5.45 19.68
CA LEU A 11 -14.06 -4.21 19.02
C LEU A 11 -13.32 -4.47 17.71
N CYS A 12 -12.41 -5.46 17.67
CA CYS A 12 -11.70 -5.84 16.44
C CYS A 12 -12.65 -6.36 15.36
N VAL A 13 -13.62 -7.20 15.72
CA VAL A 13 -14.61 -7.72 14.75
C VAL A 13 -15.50 -6.59 14.25
N SER A 14 -15.93 -5.69 15.12
CA SER A 14 -16.74 -4.52 14.75
C SER A 14 -15.99 -3.61 13.78
N ALA A 15 -14.71 -3.34 14.02
CA ALA A 15 -13.87 -2.51 13.15
C ALA A 15 -13.64 -3.15 11.79
N LEU A 16 -13.40 -4.47 11.73
CA LEU A 16 -13.27 -5.22 10.46
C LEU A 16 -14.56 -5.18 9.63
N VAL A 17 -15.72 -5.36 10.26
CA VAL A 17 -17.03 -5.26 9.59
C VAL A 17 -17.30 -3.83 9.11
N PHE A 18 -16.93 -2.81 9.89
CA PHE A 18 -17.11 -1.41 9.51
C PHE A 18 -16.23 -1.03 8.32
N VAL A 19 -14.97 -1.47 8.29
CA VAL A 19 -14.05 -1.22 7.16
C VAL A 19 -14.55 -1.91 5.89
N ALA A 20 -15.05 -3.14 5.98
CA ALA A 20 -15.60 -3.87 4.84
C ALA A 20 -16.83 -3.16 4.23
N LEU A 21 -17.64 -2.48 5.05
CA LEU A 21 -18.83 -1.74 4.60
C LEU A 21 -18.52 -0.42 3.85
N GLN A 22 -17.34 0.17 4.08
CA GLN A 22 -16.97 1.47 3.48
C GLN A 22 -16.29 1.34 2.11
N VAL A 23 -15.94 0.12 1.66
CA VAL A 23 -15.40 -0.15 0.31
C VAL A 23 -16.56 -0.22 -0.70
N SER A 24 -17.36 0.83 -0.74
CA SER A 24 -18.43 1.04 -1.73
C SER A 24 -18.46 2.51 -2.09
N THR A 25 -17.33 3.03 -2.56
CA THR A 25 -17.29 4.34 -3.24
C THR A 25 -17.19 4.09 -4.73
N ALA A 26 -18.15 4.65 -5.46
CA ALA A 26 -18.25 4.57 -6.91
C ALA A 26 -16.96 5.09 -7.57
N VAL A 27 -16.19 4.18 -8.15
CA VAL A 27 -15.08 4.51 -9.05
C VAL A 27 -15.72 4.91 -10.39
N SER A 28 -15.60 6.17 -10.76
CA SER A 28 -15.91 6.62 -12.11
C SER A 28 -14.94 5.95 -13.09
N ASN A 29 -15.47 5.07 -13.95
CA ASN A 29 -14.71 4.42 -15.03
C ASN A 29 -14.26 5.46 -16.06
N SER A 30 -13.10 6.06 -15.85
CA SER A 30 -12.35 6.75 -16.90
C SER A 30 -11.65 5.69 -17.75
N SER A 31 -12.06 5.58 -19.02
CA SER A 31 -11.48 4.69 -20.03
C SER A 31 -10.15 5.25 -20.55
N ALA A 32 -9.17 5.49 -19.67
CA ALA A 32 -7.81 5.77 -20.08
C ALA A 32 -7.01 4.46 -20.08
N THR A 33 -6.63 3.99 -21.27
CA THR A 33 -5.75 2.83 -21.42
C THR A 33 -4.30 3.23 -21.17
N TYR A 34 -3.68 2.56 -20.19
CA TYR A 34 -2.28 2.76 -19.81
C TYR A 34 -1.47 1.51 -20.16
N PRO A 35 -0.87 1.44 -21.38
CA PRO A 35 -0.17 0.25 -21.85
C PRO A 35 0.98 -0.17 -20.92
N ASP A 36 1.60 0.79 -20.23
CA ASP A 36 2.70 0.54 -19.30
C ASP A 36 2.28 -0.25 -18.05
N PHE A 37 1.00 -0.16 -17.65
CA PHE A 37 0.47 -0.90 -16.50
C PHE A 37 -0.03 -2.30 -16.85
N GLU A 38 -0.30 -2.61 -18.12
CA GLU A 38 -0.73 -3.95 -18.51
C GLU A 38 0.36 -5.00 -18.24
N THR A 39 1.62 -4.65 -18.53
CA THR A 39 2.78 -5.50 -18.25
C THR A 39 2.94 -5.75 -16.75
N LEU A 40 2.82 -4.70 -15.94
CA LEU A 40 2.90 -4.83 -14.48
C LEU A 40 1.80 -5.74 -13.93
N GLN A 41 0.55 -5.55 -14.35
CA GLN A 41 -0.59 -6.36 -13.91
C GLN A 41 -0.44 -7.84 -14.25
N LYS A 42 0.11 -8.15 -15.43
CA LYS A 42 0.45 -9.52 -15.82
C LYS A 42 1.56 -10.08 -14.93
N GLN A 43 2.59 -9.30 -14.64
CA GLN A 43 3.72 -9.72 -13.81
C GLN A 43 3.31 -10.03 -12.36
N ILE A 44 2.37 -9.27 -11.80
CA ILE A 44 1.86 -9.53 -10.43
C ILE A 44 0.62 -10.44 -10.42
N GLU A 45 0.21 -10.97 -11.58
CA GLU A 45 -0.97 -11.81 -11.77
C GLU A 45 -2.25 -11.22 -11.16
N TYR A 46 -2.38 -9.90 -11.23
CA TYR A 46 -3.51 -9.16 -10.64
C TYR A 46 -3.98 -8.05 -11.56
N GLN A 47 -5.26 -8.12 -11.95
CA GLN A 47 -5.94 -7.03 -12.65
C GLN A 47 -6.56 -6.06 -11.65
N PHE A 48 -6.11 -4.81 -11.68
CA PHE A 48 -6.73 -3.74 -10.92
C PHE A 48 -8.09 -3.41 -11.52
N HIS A 49 -9.10 -3.35 -10.65
CA HIS A 49 -10.41 -2.84 -11.02
C HIS A 49 -10.36 -1.36 -11.41
N SER A 50 -9.51 -0.57 -10.74
CA SER A 50 -9.28 0.84 -11.04
C SER A 50 -7.82 1.06 -11.42
N VAL A 51 -7.55 1.22 -12.72
CA VAL A 51 -6.21 1.53 -13.22
C VAL A 51 -5.78 2.96 -12.83
N ASP A 52 -6.75 3.86 -12.57
CA ASP A 52 -6.47 5.20 -12.07
C ASP A 52 -5.84 5.19 -10.67
N LEU A 53 -6.28 4.30 -9.79
CA LEU A 53 -5.65 4.12 -8.47
C LEU A 53 -4.21 3.61 -8.61
N LEU A 54 -3.96 2.68 -9.54
CA LEU A 54 -2.62 2.21 -9.84
C LEU A 54 -1.74 3.36 -10.39
N ARG A 55 -2.28 4.17 -11.30
CA ARG A 55 -1.61 5.38 -11.80
C ARG A 55 -1.27 6.34 -10.67
N GLN A 56 -2.21 6.59 -9.77
CA GLN A 56 -2.02 7.47 -8.62
C GLN A 56 -0.92 6.91 -7.71
N ALA A 57 -0.92 5.60 -7.43
CA ALA A 57 0.11 4.93 -6.64
C ALA A 57 1.52 5.04 -7.26
N MET A 58 1.60 5.08 -8.60
CA MET A 58 2.85 5.28 -9.34
C MET A 58 3.22 6.76 -9.53
N THR A 59 2.47 7.72 -8.98
CA THR A 59 2.75 9.16 -9.13
C THR A 59 3.35 9.73 -7.86
N HIS A 60 4.60 10.20 -7.91
CA HIS A 60 5.30 10.79 -6.77
C HIS A 60 4.71 12.17 -6.40
N PRO A 61 4.76 12.61 -5.12
CA PRO A 61 4.19 13.89 -4.71
C PRO A 61 4.82 15.13 -5.37
N SER A 62 6.04 14.99 -5.92
CA SER A 62 6.66 16.07 -6.71
C SER A 62 6.02 16.27 -8.08
N TYR A 63 5.30 15.27 -8.62
CA TYR A 63 4.76 15.32 -9.98
C TYR A 63 3.37 15.95 -10.06
N SER A 64 2.48 15.64 -9.11
CA SER A 64 1.08 16.10 -9.12
C SER A 64 0.48 16.13 -7.71
N ILE A 65 -0.63 16.84 -7.53
CA ILE A 65 -1.48 16.77 -6.32
C ILE A 65 -2.17 15.40 -6.23
N GLU A 66 -2.62 14.86 -7.37
CA GLU A 66 -3.09 13.47 -7.48
C GLU A 66 -1.90 12.51 -7.48
N ASN A 67 -1.37 12.25 -6.28
CA ASN A 67 -0.17 11.46 -6.06
C ASN A 67 -0.39 10.31 -5.07
N ASN A 68 0.67 9.56 -4.84
CA ASN A 68 0.69 8.37 -4.02
C ASN A 68 0.80 8.62 -2.51
N HIS A 69 0.84 9.87 -2.02
CA HIS A 69 1.14 10.14 -0.61
C HIS A 69 0.13 9.48 0.35
N ALA A 70 -1.18 9.59 0.05
CA ALA A 70 -2.20 8.93 0.86
C ALA A 70 -2.17 7.40 0.70
N LEU A 71 -1.95 6.92 -0.53
CA LEU A 71 -1.89 5.49 -0.84
C LEU A 71 -0.65 4.81 -0.25
N SER A 72 0.47 5.51 -0.13
CA SER A 72 1.70 4.98 0.45
C SER A 72 1.56 4.81 1.97
N LEU A 73 0.89 5.73 2.65
CA LEU A 73 0.56 5.60 4.07
C LEU A 73 -0.40 4.42 4.31
N LEU A 74 -1.46 4.31 3.51
CA LEU A 74 -2.39 3.17 3.58
C LEU A 74 -1.66 1.84 3.33
N GLY A 75 -0.83 1.78 2.29
CA GLY A 75 -0.05 0.59 1.94
C GLY A 75 0.93 0.19 3.04
N LEU A 76 1.58 1.16 3.69
CA LEU A 76 2.46 0.89 4.83
C LEU A 76 1.69 0.20 5.95
N HIS A 77 0.58 0.79 6.43
CA HIS A 77 -0.21 0.21 7.51
C HIS A 77 -0.81 -1.15 7.14
N ALA A 78 -1.20 -1.35 5.88
CA ALA A 78 -1.68 -2.64 5.40
C ALA A 78 -0.57 -3.71 5.47
N ILE A 79 0.66 -3.38 5.06
CA ILE A 79 1.81 -4.30 5.13
C ILE A 79 2.19 -4.59 6.59
N GLU A 80 2.23 -3.58 7.45
CA GLU A 80 2.50 -3.73 8.88
C GLU A 80 1.49 -4.67 9.55
N SER A 81 0.20 -4.45 9.25
CA SER A 81 -0.89 -5.31 9.75
C SER A 81 -0.75 -6.74 9.23
N ALA A 82 -0.53 -6.92 7.92
CA ALA A 82 -0.34 -8.24 7.33
C ALA A 82 0.89 -8.97 7.89
N ALA A 83 1.99 -8.25 8.14
CA ALA A 83 3.19 -8.79 8.76
C ALA A 83 2.93 -9.30 10.17
N ALA A 84 2.23 -8.52 10.99
CA ALA A 84 1.82 -8.90 12.34
C ALA A 84 0.89 -10.12 12.32
N LEU A 85 -0.17 -10.08 11.51
CA LEU A 85 -1.11 -11.20 11.35
C LEU A 85 -0.39 -12.48 10.90
N ARG A 86 0.55 -12.37 9.96
CA ARG A 86 1.31 -13.53 9.49
C ARG A 86 2.14 -14.14 10.62
N LEU A 87 2.85 -13.33 11.40
CA LEU A 87 3.62 -13.85 12.54
C LEU A 87 2.71 -14.52 13.56
N LEU A 88 1.63 -13.86 13.97
CA LEU A 88 0.69 -14.38 14.97
C LEU A 88 -0.07 -15.63 14.50
N SER A 89 -0.24 -15.80 13.18
CA SER A 89 -0.82 -17.01 12.60
C SER A 89 0.09 -18.24 12.75
N THR A 90 1.41 -18.03 12.73
CA THR A 90 2.42 -19.09 12.86
C THR A 90 2.93 -19.27 14.28
N ASP A 91 2.98 -18.19 15.06
CA ASP A 91 3.45 -18.16 16.44
C ASP A 91 2.49 -17.33 17.29
N ARG A 92 1.59 -18.03 17.98
CA ARG A 92 0.55 -17.40 18.82
C ARG A 92 1.08 -16.83 20.13
N VAL A 93 2.31 -17.16 20.52
CA VAL A 93 2.92 -16.69 21.77
C VAL A 93 4.00 -15.63 21.53
N ALA A 94 4.18 -15.19 20.28
CA ALA A 94 5.06 -14.09 19.91
C ALA A 94 4.77 -12.83 20.75
N THR A 95 5.84 -12.19 21.20
CA THR A 95 5.74 -10.97 22.01
C THR A 95 5.51 -9.74 21.14
N ALA A 96 5.12 -8.62 21.75
CA ALA A 96 5.04 -7.34 21.03
C ALA A 96 6.37 -6.95 20.38
N ALA A 97 7.50 -7.22 21.04
CA ALA A 97 8.83 -6.96 20.50
C ALA A 97 9.13 -7.82 19.26
N ASP A 98 8.68 -9.08 19.23
CA ASP A 98 8.83 -9.96 18.07
C ASP A 98 8.01 -9.46 16.87
N VAL A 99 6.78 -9.00 17.15
CA VAL A 99 5.91 -8.38 16.13
C VAL A 99 6.54 -7.11 15.57
N GLU A 100 7.03 -6.20 16.41
CA GLU A 100 7.70 -4.97 15.98
C GLU A 100 8.97 -5.28 15.16
N ALA A 101 9.77 -6.24 15.60
CA ALA A 101 10.98 -6.66 14.88
C ALA A 101 10.63 -7.22 13.49
N GLN A 102 9.58 -8.03 13.39
CA GLN A 102 9.11 -8.59 12.13
C GLN A 102 8.54 -7.52 11.19
N ILE A 103 7.75 -6.58 11.72
CA ILE A 103 7.25 -5.44 10.95
C ILE A 103 8.45 -4.65 10.39
N LYS A 104 9.38 -4.23 11.25
CA LYS A 104 10.55 -3.44 10.86
C LYS A 104 11.41 -4.13 9.81
N LYS A 105 11.54 -5.45 9.88
CA LYS A 105 12.24 -6.26 8.87
C LYS A 105 11.57 -6.15 7.50
N ILE A 106 10.25 -6.33 7.45
CA ILE A 106 9.48 -6.38 6.20
C ILE A 106 9.29 -4.98 5.60
N THR A 107 9.09 -3.95 6.44
CA THR A 107 8.91 -2.55 5.99
C THR A 107 10.23 -1.79 5.86
N SER A 108 11.36 -2.47 5.99
CA SER A 108 12.67 -1.84 5.82
C SER A 108 12.84 -1.24 4.42
N LYS A 109 13.55 -0.11 4.34
CA LYS A 109 13.80 0.58 3.06
C LYS A 109 14.42 -0.37 2.03
N ASP A 110 15.37 -1.20 2.44
CA ASP A 110 16.06 -2.13 1.55
C ASP A 110 15.12 -3.22 1.02
N ALA A 111 14.23 -3.75 1.88
CA ALA A 111 13.21 -4.71 1.45
C ALA A 111 12.24 -4.08 0.44
N CYS A 112 11.76 -2.86 0.71
CA CYS A 112 10.88 -2.13 -0.21
C CYS A 112 11.56 -1.82 -1.54
N VAL A 113 12.81 -1.32 -1.52
CA VAL A 113 13.58 -1.02 -2.74
C VAL A 113 13.86 -2.28 -3.55
N SER A 114 14.21 -3.39 -2.89
CA SER A 114 14.44 -4.67 -3.55
C SER A 114 13.16 -5.19 -4.23
N GLY A 115 12.01 -5.13 -3.53
CA GLY A 115 10.72 -5.49 -4.10
C GLY A 115 10.33 -4.62 -5.30
N ALA A 116 10.52 -3.30 -5.19
CA ALA A 116 10.24 -2.37 -6.28
C ALA A 116 11.10 -2.65 -7.53
N LYS A 117 12.39 -2.95 -7.35
CA LYS A 117 13.29 -3.36 -8.44
C LYS A 117 12.89 -4.69 -9.08
N GLY A 118 12.46 -5.66 -8.27
CA GLY A 118 11.96 -6.95 -8.79
C GLY A 118 10.74 -6.78 -9.69
N LEU A 119 9.95 -5.73 -9.47
CA LEU A 119 8.79 -5.34 -10.27
C LEU A 119 9.09 -4.26 -11.33
N LEU A 120 10.35 -3.85 -11.47
CA LEU A 120 10.80 -2.80 -12.40
C LEU A 120 9.99 -1.50 -12.28
N LEU A 121 9.53 -1.16 -11.07
CA LEU A 121 8.64 -0.01 -10.85
C LEU A 121 9.31 1.31 -11.18
N GLU A 122 10.65 1.39 -11.16
CA GLU A 122 11.39 2.60 -11.51
C GLU A 122 11.09 3.13 -12.92
N LYS A 123 10.65 2.27 -13.84
CA LYS A 123 10.27 2.67 -15.21
C LYS A 123 8.85 3.21 -15.30
N LEU A 124 8.03 2.92 -14.30
CA LEU A 124 6.60 3.25 -14.26
C LEU A 124 6.30 4.46 -13.35
N VAL A 125 7.20 4.72 -12.39
CA VAL A 125 7.03 5.82 -11.43
C VAL A 125 7.19 7.19 -12.12
N ARG A 126 6.18 8.03 -11.93
CA ARG A 126 6.12 9.40 -12.46
C ARG A 126 6.67 10.36 -11.41
N VAL A 127 7.79 10.98 -11.71
CA VAL A 127 8.41 12.04 -10.91
C VAL A 127 8.53 13.31 -11.74
N ALA A 128 8.44 14.49 -11.12
CA ALA A 128 8.72 15.73 -11.84
C ALA A 128 10.11 15.66 -12.47
N ARG A 129 10.23 16.13 -13.73
CA ARG A 129 11.55 16.37 -14.30
C ARG A 129 12.17 17.51 -13.49
N GLY A 130 13.40 17.31 -13.03
CA GLY A 130 14.16 18.38 -12.37
C GLY A 130 14.18 19.64 -13.23
N PRO A 131 14.41 20.83 -12.64
CA PRO A 131 14.40 22.08 -13.38
C PRO A 131 15.35 21.96 -14.58
N THR A 132 14.81 22.12 -15.79
CA THR A 132 15.64 22.37 -16.97
C THR A 132 16.44 23.65 -16.69
N PRO A 133 17.76 23.66 -16.91
CA PRO A 133 18.61 24.80 -16.56
C PRO A 133 18.48 25.94 -17.57
N HIS A 134 17.26 26.39 -17.88
CA HIS A 134 17.05 27.63 -18.64
C HIS A 134 15.76 28.31 -18.20
N CYS A 135 15.97 29.46 -17.56
CA CYS A 135 15.19 30.70 -17.56
C CYS A 135 15.12 31.26 -16.13
N ARG A 136 16.00 32.23 -15.86
CA ARG A 136 15.79 33.26 -14.85
C ARG A 136 15.71 34.60 -15.61
N PRO A 137 14.73 35.47 -15.29
CA PRO A 137 14.62 36.81 -15.89
C PRO A 137 15.80 37.70 -15.54
#